data_AF-A0A356PYJ6-F1
#
_entry.id   AF-A0A356PYJ6-F1
#
_cell.length_a   1.000
_cell.length_b   1.000
_cell.length_c   1.000
_cell.angle_alpha   90.00
_cell.angle_beta   90.00
_cell.angle_gamma   90.00
#
_symmetry.space_group_name_H-M   'P 1'
#
loop_
_entity.id
_entity.type
_entity.pdbx_description
1 polymer ?
#
loop_
_entity_poly.entity_id
_entity_poly.type
_entity_poly.pdbx_seq_one_letter_code
_entity_poly.pdbx_strand_id
1 'polypeptide(L)' 'MRRHMDSKDSILIIDFGSQVTQLIARRLREAGVYTEIMPCTGDPESITAAAPRGIIL' A
#
# COMPACT_ATOMS: atom_id res chain seq x y z
N MET A 1 2.88 -1.35 28.05
CA MET A 1 1.89 -1.43 26.96
C MET A 1 2.58 -1.94 25.70
N ARG A 2 2.59 -3.27 25.46
CA ARG A 2 3.08 -3.83 24.19
C ARG A 2 1.95 -3.67 23.17
N ARG A 3 2.10 -2.74 22.25
CA ARG A 3 1.19 -2.57 21.11
C ARG A 3 1.35 -3.85 20.27
N HIS A 4 0.31 -4.67 20.19
CA HIS A 4 0.24 -5.78 19.25
C HIS A 4 0.53 -5.19 17.86
N MET A 5 1.64 -5.59 17.24
CA MET A 5 1.95 -5.22 15.87
C MET A 5 1.25 -6.25 14.98
N ASP A 6 -0.08 -6.14 14.97
CA ASP A 6 -0.95 -6.92 14.10
C ASP A 6 -0.59 -6.58 12.64
N SER A 7 -0.58 -7.59 11.78
CA SER A 7 -0.44 -7.45 10.33
C SER A 7 -1.46 -6.42 9.79
N LYS A 8 -1.16 -5.31 9.10
CA LYS A 8 0.03 -4.47 8.87
C LYS A 8 -0.51 -3.03 8.78
N ASP A 9 0.05 -2.04 9.48
CA ASP A 9 -0.27 -0.60 9.32
C ASP A 9 0.23 -0.09 7.95
N SER A 10 -0.43 -0.48 6.84
CA SER A 10 0.02 -0.24 5.46
C SER A 10 -1.05 0.32 4.53
N ILE A 11 -0.60 1.01 3.48
CA ILE A 11 -1.42 1.40 2.32
C ILE A 11 -0.92 0.65 1.09
N LEU A 12 -1.82 0.08 0.30
CA LEU A 12 -1.52 -0.54 -0.99
C LEU A 12 -1.93 0.40 -2.12
N ILE A 13 -1.03 0.69 -3.06
CA ILE A 13 -1.35 1.43 -4.27
C ILE A 13 -1.46 0.43 -5.42
N ILE A 14 -2.59 0.42 -6.12
CA ILE A 14 -2.79 -0.31 -7.36
C ILE A 14 -2.45 0.62 -8.53
N ASP A 15 -1.40 0.32 -9.28
CA ASP A 15 -0.92 1.18 -10.35
C ASP A 15 -1.52 0.79 -11.71
N PHE A 16 -2.33 1.68 -12.29
CA PHE A 16 -2.88 1.55 -13.65
C PHE A 16 -2.02 2.23 -14.73
N GLY A 17 -0.76 2.55 -14.42
CA GLY A 17 0.15 3.28 -15.31
C GLY A 17 0.10 4.79 -15.11
N SER A 18 -0.24 5.23 -13.88
CA SER A 18 -0.31 6.64 -13.55
C SER A 18 1.08 7.27 -13.53
N GLN A 19 1.21 8.46 -14.10
CA GLN A 19 2.47 9.22 -14.08
C GLN A 19 2.86 9.67 -12.66
N VAL A 20 1.94 9.60 -11.70
CA VAL A 20 2.14 10.14 -10.34
C VAL A 20 2.17 9.08 -9.24
N THR A 21 2.02 7.79 -9.55
CA THR A 21 2.03 6.68 -8.56
C THR A 21 3.20 6.78 -7.58
N GLN A 22 4.41 7.05 -8.10
CA GLN A 22 5.61 7.17 -7.27
C GLN A 22 5.60 8.42 -6.37
N LEU A 23 4.97 9.51 -6.80
CA LEU A 23 4.82 10.72 -5.99
C LEU A 23 3.87 10.46 -4.81
N ILE A 24 2.77 9.75 -5.04
CA ILE A 24 1.83 9.34 -3.97
C ILE A 24 2.56 8.47 -2.95
N ALA A 25 3.28 7.44 -3.41
CA ALA A 25 4.07 6.57 -2.53
C ALA A 25 5.13 7.36 -1.75
N ARG A 26 5.77 8.36 -2.36
CA ARG A 26 6.73 9.22 -1.66
C ARG A 26 6.07 10.02 -0.54
N ARG A 27 4.90 10.62 -0.79
CA ARG A 27 4.16 11.39 0.24
C ARG A 27 3.74 10.52 1.43
N LEU A 28 3.27 9.30 1.17
CA LEU A 28 2.91 8.37 2.24
C LEU A 28 4.13 7.98 3.09
N ARG A 29 5.26 7.70 2.45
CA ARG A 29 6.51 7.39 3.15
C ARG A 29 7.07 8.60 3.92
N GLU A 30 7.00 9.80 3.36
CA GLU A 30 7.33 11.06 4.05
C GLU A 30 6.46 11.27 5.30
N ALA A 31 5.21 10.81 5.28
CA ALA A 31 4.29 10.81 6.42
C ALA A 31 4.49 9.63 7.40
N GLY A 32 5.50 8.78 7.18
CA GLY A 32 5.78 7.62 8.03
C GLY A 32 4.84 6.43 7.83
N VAL A 33 4.07 6.40 6.74
CA VAL A 33 3.16 5.31 6.40
C VAL A 33 3.89 4.29 5.52
N TYR A 34 3.85 3.01 5.92
CA TYR A 34 4.38 1.94 5.08
C TYR A 34 3.49 1.74 3.85
N THR A 35 4.10 1.68 2.66
CA THR A 35 3.37 1.64 1.40
C THR A 35 4.01 0.72 0.38
N GLU A 36 3.18 -0.17 -0.16
CA GLU A 36 3.48 -1.10 -1.26
C GLU A 36 2.79 -0.61 -2.54
N ILE A 37 3.39 -0.88 -3.71
CA ILE A 37 2.80 -0.59 -5.02
C ILE A 37 2.67 -1.92 -5.76
N MET A 38 1.49 -2.20 -6.29
CA MET A 38 1.19 -3.39 -7.09
C MET A 38 0.61 -2.97 -8.44
N PRO A 39 1.04 -3.54 -9.58
CA PRO A 39 0.41 -3.25 -10.87
C PRO A 39 -1.05 -3.71 -10.89
N CYS A 40 -1.90 -3.06 -11.67
CA CYS A 40 -3.32 -3.44 -11.82
C CYS A 40 -3.52 -4.84 -12.45
N THR A 41 -2.48 -5.38 -13.08
CA THR A 41 -2.43 -6.75 -13.61
C THR A 41 -1.89 -7.78 -12.61
N GLY A 42 -1.58 -7.35 -11.38
CA GLY A 42 -1.14 -8.21 -10.29
C GLY A 42 -2.25 -9.16 -9.81
N ASP A 43 -1.84 -10.19 -9.09
CA ASP A 43 -2.75 -11.20 -8.55
C ASP A 43 -3.67 -10.61 -7.46
N PRO A 44 -5.01 -10.68 -7.61
CA PRO A 44 -5.95 -10.20 -6.60
C PRO A 44 -5.82 -10.88 -5.23
N GLU A 45 -5.37 -12.14 -5.18
CA GLU A 45 -5.17 -12.84 -3.89
C GLU A 45 -4.08 -12.15 -3.06
N SER A 46 -3.11 -11.51 -3.72
CA SER A 46 -2.06 -10.74 -3.05
C SER A 46 -2.61 -9.54 -2.28
N ILE A 47 -3.73 -8.94 -2.70
CA ILE A 47 -4.41 -7.84 -1.95
C ILE A 47 -4.92 -8.36 -0.62
N THR A 48 -5.57 -9.53 -0.65
CA THR A 48 -6.16 -10.15 0.54
C THR A 48 -5.06 -10.61 1.50
N ALA A 49 -3.97 -11.20 0.98
CA ALA A 49 -2.81 -11.60 1.76
C ALA A 49 -2.05 -10.40 2.37
N ALA A 50 -2.00 -9.27 1.66
CA ALA A 50 -1.35 -8.06 2.15
C ALA A 50 -2.12 -7.39 3.30
N ALA A 51 -3.44 -7.59 3.38
CA ALA A 51 -4.34 -7.04 4.38
C ALA A 51 -4.10 -5.54 4.68
N PRO A 52 -4.09 -4.67 3.65
CA PRO A 52 -3.77 -3.25 3.84
C PRO A 52 -4.90 -2.53 4.58
N ARG A 53 -4.54 -1.45 5.28
CA ARG A 53 -5.52 -0.56 5.94
C ARG A 53 -6.28 0.32 4.96
N GLY A 54 -5.75 0.51 3.76
CA GLY A 54 -6.36 1.31 2.71
C GLY A 54 -5.74 1.02 1.35
N ILE A 55 -6.52 1.32 0.31
CA ILE A 55 -6.15 1.11 -1.09
C ILE A 55 -6.29 2.43 -1.84
N ILE A 56 -5.31 2.73 -2.70
CA ILE A 56 -5.34 3.83 -3.68
C ILE A 56 -5.29 3.19 -5.08
N LEU A 57 -6.05 3.72 -6.04
CA LEU A 57 -6.13 3.25 -7.42
C LEU A 57 -5.53 4.30 -8.37
#